data_AF-A0A2M8D1I7-F1
#
_entry.id   AF-A0A2M8D1I7-F1
#
_cell.length_a   1.000
_cell.length_b   1.000
_cell.length_c   1.000
_cell.angle_alpha   90.00
_cell.angle_beta   90.00
_cell.angle_gamma   90.00
#
_symmetry.space_group_name_H-M   'P 1'
#
loop_
_entity.id
_entity.type
_entity.pdbx_description
1 polymer ?
#
loop_
_entity_poly.entity_id
_entity_poly.type
_entity_poly.pdbx_seq_one_letter_code
_entity_poly.pdbx_strand_id
1 'polypeptide(L)'
;MRVVIFTVVVTILAVAYGAANFLVISRVALALPAGVVRKTTVFVMVTLALAYIVGRILEKYLPHFVVSPLIWGGSIWFAVLTYLFFFIVFSDVLLKLAGLAGMGADLRSTLEAAVPGCAIVVATVTTV
;
A
#
# COMPACT_ATOMS: atom_id res chain seq x y z
N MET A 1 -17.54 10.87 -27.05
CA MET A 1 -16.65 11.69 -26.18
C MET A 1 -16.68 11.26 -24.70
N ARG A 2 -17.84 11.10 -24.06
CA ARG A 2 -17.92 10.71 -22.62
C ARG A 2 -17.22 9.39 -22.27
N VAL A 3 -17.37 8.36 -23.10
CA VAL A 3 -16.76 7.03 -22.88
C VAL A 3 -15.23 7.11 -22.95
N VAL A 4 -14.68 7.84 -23.92
CA VAL A 4 -13.22 7.99 -24.09
C VAL A 4 -12.61 8.67 -22.87
N ILE A 5 -13.22 9.77 -22.38
CA ILE A 5 -12.75 10.47 -21.18
C ILE A 5 -12.80 9.54 -19.96
N PHE A 6 -13.91 8.82 -19.77
CA PHE A 6 -14.05 7.88 -18.66
C PHE A 6 -12.97 6.79 -18.69
N THR A 7 -12.74 6.17 -19.85
CA THR A 7 -11.71 5.13 -19.99
C THR A 7 -10.32 5.68 -19.68
N VAL A 8 -9.97 6.86 -20.22
CA VAL A 8 -8.66 7.49 -19.97
C VAL A 8 -8.46 7.75 -18.47
N VAL A 9 -9.46 8.33 -17.80
CA VAL A 9 -9.39 8.61 -16.36
C VAL A 9 -9.22 7.33 -15.56
N VAL A 10 -10.01 6.29 -15.84
CA VAL A 10 -9.92 5.00 -15.15
C VAL A 10 -8.57 4.35 -15.37
N THR A 11 -8.02 4.40 -16.58
CA THR A 11 -6.69 3.85 -16.87
C THR A 11 -5.61 4.59 -16.08
N ILE A 12 -5.62 5.92 -16.05
CA ILE A 12 -4.65 6.71 -15.28
C ILE A 12 -4.73 6.36 -13.80
N LEU A 13 -5.93 6.30 -13.23
CA LEU A 13 -6.14 5.94 -11.82
C LEU A 13 -5.69 4.50 -11.53
N ALA A 14 -5.97 3.55 -12.43
CA ALA A 14 -5.54 2.16 -12.27
C ALA A 14 -4.02 2.03 -12.30
N VAL A 15 -3.34 2.74 -13.21
CA VAL A 15 -1.87 2.76 -13.28
C VAL A 15 -1.28 3.41 -12.02
N ALA A 16 -1.81 4.55 -11.59
CA ALA A 16 -1.35 5.22 -10.37
C ALA A 16 -1.55 4.33 -9.12
N TYR A 17 -2.70 3.67 -9.02
CA TYR A 17 -2.99 2.72 -7.93
C TYR A 17 -2.03 1.53 -7.94
N GLY A 18 -1.80 0.92 -9.11
CA GLY A 18 -0.84 -0.18 -9.27
C GLY A 18 0.59 0.23 -8.90
N ALA A 19 1.02 1.41 -9.35
CA ALA A 19 2.33 1.96 -9.02
C ALA A 19 2.50 2.22 -7.51
N ALA A 20 1.49 2.80 -6.86
CA ALA A 20 1.51 3.03 -5.41
C ALA A 20 1.62 1.71 -4.63
N ASN A 21 0.84 0.69 -4.99
CA ASN A 21 0.93 -0.64 -4.37
C ASN A 21 2.31 -1.27 -4.59
N PHE A 22 2.84 -1.22 -5.81
CA PHE A 22 4.15 -1.77 -6.12
C PHE A 22 5.27 -1.10 -5.28
N LEU A 23 5.24 0.22 -5.15
CA LEU A 23 6.21 0.97 -4.36
C LEU A 23 6.12 0.61 -2.87
N VAL A 24 4.92 0.59 -2.30
CA VAL A 24 4.73 0.26 -0.87
C VAL A 24 5.13 -1.20 -0.60
N ILE A 25 4.65 -2.16 -1.40
CA ILE A 25 4.94 -3.58 -1.21
C ILE A 25 6.44 -3.87 -1.36
N SER A 26 7.11 -3.26 -2.35
CA SER A 26 8.56 -3.46 -2.54
C SER A 26 9.37 -2.92 -1.36
N ARG A 27 9.03 -1.74 -0.83
CA ARG A 27 9.72 -1.16 0.35
C ARG A 27 9.47 -1.97 1.62
N VAL A 28 8.23 -2.41 1.85
CA VAL A 28 7.90 -3.27 3.00
C VAL A 28 8.60 -4.62 2.88
N ALA A 29 8.63 -5.23 1.70
CA ALA A 29 9.34 -6.48 1.46
C ALA A 29 10.86 -6.38 1.68
N LEU A 30 11.47 -5.23 1.42
CA LEU A 30 12.88 -4.98 1.72
C LEU A 30 13.15 -4.76 3.22
N ALA A 31 12.19 -4.18 3.95
CA ALA A 31 12.30 -3.94 5.38
C ALA A 31 12.13 -5.21 6.23
N LEU A 32 11.40 -6.21 5.73
CA LEU A 32 11.22 -7.47 6.45
C LEU A 32 12.37 -8.46 6.20
N PRO A 33 12.78 -9.22 7.24
CA PRO A 33 13.76 -10.30 7.07
C PRO A 33 13.24 -11.36 6.10
N ALA A 34 14.14 -11.94 5.31
CA ALA A 34 13.79 -13.01 4.39
C ALA A 34 13.24 -14.22 5.15
N GLY A 35 12.11 -14.77 4.72
CA GLY A 35 11.47 -15.90 5.38
C GLY A 35 9.96 -15.98 5.15
N VAL A 36 9.29 -16.78 5.96
CA VAL A 36 7.84 -16.99 5.90
C VAL A 36 7.09 -15.68 6.16
N VAL A 37 7.54 -14.88 7.13
CA VAL A 37 6.90 -13.61 7.50
C VAL A 37 6.81 -12.66 6.30
N ARG A 38 7.93 -12.43 5.59
CA ARG A 38 7.94 -11.59 4.38
C ARG A 38 6.98 -12.10 3.31
N LYS A 39 6.97 -13.41 3.05
CA LYS A 39 6.09 -14.02 2.04
C LYS A 39 4.62 -13.84 2.40
N THR A 40 4.26 -14.10 3.65
CA THR A 40 2.89 -13.94 4.15
C THR A 40 2.44 -12.49 4.12
N THR A 41 3.26 -11.54 4.58
CA THR A 41 2.93 -10.11 4.54
C THR A 41 2.70 -9.63 3.10
N VAL A 42 3.60 -9.98 2.17
CA VAL A 42 3.44 -9.61 0.76
C VAL A 42 2.17 -10.23 0.16
N PHE A 43 1.88 -11.50 0.47
CA PHE A 43 0.68 -12.17 0.01
C PHE A 43 -0.60 -11.48 0.50
N VAL A 44 -0.66 -11.09 1.77
CA VAL A 44 -1.80 -10.36 2.36
C VAL A 44 -1.96 -9.00 1.67
N MET A 45 -0.88 -8.23 1.50
CA MET A 45 -0.92 -6.92 0.85
C MET A 45 -1.40 -7.00 -0.60
N VAL A 46 -0.93 -8.00 -1.36
CA VAL A 46 -1.39 -8.23 -2.74
C VAL A 46 -2.87 -8.62 -2.77
N THR A 47 -3.31 -9.49 -1.85
CA THR A 47 -4.71 -9.90 -1.75
C THR A 47 -5.61 -8.69 -1.47
N LEU A 48 -5.20 -7.80 -0.56
CA LEU A 48 -5.93 -6.57 -0.24
C LEU A 48 -5.93 -5.57 -1.40
N ALA A 49 -4.81 -5.45 -2.13
CA ALA A 49 -4.73 -4.62 -3.32
C ALA A 49 -5.72 -5.07 -4.42
N LEU A 50 -5.94 -6.38 -4.52
CA LEU A 50 -6.90 -6.94 -5.46
C LEU A 50 -8.34 -6.93 -4.93
N ALA A 51 -8.54 -6.95 -3.61
CA ALA A 51 -9.86 -7.09 -2.98
C ALA A 51 -10.88 -6.04 -3.46
N TYR A 52 -10.46 -4.78 -3.61
CA TYR A 52 -11.36 -3.72 -4.08
C TYR A 52 -11.80 -3.94 -5.54
N ILE A 53 -10.83 -4.21 -6.43
CA ILE A 53 -11.08 -4.40 -7.87
C ILE A 53 -11.92 -5.65 -8.09
N VAL A 54 -11.54 -6.76 -7.46
CA VAL A 54 -12.24 -8.03 -7.51
C VAL A 54 -13.65 -7.87 -6.95
N GLY A 55 -13.80 -7.21 -5.78
CA GLY A 55 -15.11 -6.92 -5.19
C GLY A 55 -16.03 -6.18 -6.15
N ARG A 56 -15.54 -5.13 -6.81
CA ARG A 56 -16.33 -4.36 -7.79
C ARG A 56 -16.71 -5.14 -9.05
N ILE A 57 -15.87 -6.08 -9.49
CA ILE A 57 -16.21 -6.96 -10.62
C ILE A 57 -17.25 -8.00 -10.19
N LEU A 58 -17.07 -8.59 -9.01
CA LEU A 58 -17.93 -9.65 -8.46
C LEU A 58 -19.29 -9.15 -7.98
N GLU A 59 -19.47 -7.84 -7.76
CA GLU A 59 -20.72 -7.19 -7.38
C GLU A 59 -21.90 -7.53 -8.31
N LYS A 60 -21.62 -7.86 -9.57
CA LYS A 60 -22.63 -8.27 -10.56
C LYS A 60 -23.02 -9.75 -10.52
N TYR A 61 -22.21 -10.58 -9.85
CA TYR A 61 -22.29 -12.04 -9.94
C TYR A 61 -22.57 -12.72 -8.60
N LEU A 62 -22.19 -12.09 -7.48
CA LEU A 62 -22.30 -12.67 -6.15
C LEU A 62 -23.28 -11.90 -5.25
N PRO A 63 -23.85 -12.56 -4.23
CA PRO A 63 -24.69 -11.89 -3.25
C PRO A 63 -23.96 -10.77 -2.50
N HIS A 64 -24.72 -9.74 -2.12
CA HIS A 64 -24.22 -8.56 -1.42
C HIS A 64 -23.42 -8.91 -0.15
N PHE A 65 -23.80 -9.95 0.60
CA PHE A 65 -23.11 -10.34 1.83
C PHE A 65 -21.67 -10.82 1.61
N VAL A 66 -21.34 -11.35 0.41
CA VAL A 66 -19.99 -11.82 0.06
C VAL A 66 -19.14 -10.67 -0.48
N VAL A 67 -19.76 -9.81 -1.28
CA VAL A 67 -19.04 -8.73 -1.98
C VAL A 67 -18.77 -7.54 -1.06
N SER A 68 -19.67 -7.25 -0.12
CA SER A 68 -19.53 -6.10 0.77
C SER A 68 -18.24 -6.11 1.60
N PRO A 69 -17.85 -7.23 2.25
CA PRO A 69 -16.57 -7.31 2.96
C PRO A 69 -15.36 -7.12 2.05
N LEU A 70 -15.39 -7.60 0.79
CA LEU A 70 -14.30 -7.41 -0.17
C LEU A 70 -14.12 -5.92 -0.53
N ILE A 71 -15.23 -5.22 -0.79
CA ILE A 71 -15.21 -3.80 -1.11
C ILE A 71 -14.75 -2.99 0.10
N TRP A 72 -15.22 -3.34 1.30
CA TRP A 72 -14.81 -2.69 2.55
C TRP A 72 -13.34 -2.93 2.89
N GLY A 73 -12.87 -4.17 2.81
CA GLY A 73 -11.46 -4.50 3.06
C GLY A 73 -10.54 -3.82 2.05
N GLY A 74 -10.94 -3.80 0.78
CA GLY A 74 -10.23 -3.08 -0.27
C GLY A 74 -10.21 -1.56 -0.08
N SER A 75 -11.28 -0.95 0.43
CA SER A 75 -11.32 0.51 0.69
C SER A 75 -10.48 0.90 1.91
N ILE A 76 -10.49 0.09 2.98
CA ILE A 76 -9.59 0.25 4.12
C ILE A 76 -8.14 0.16 3.66
N TRP A 77 -7.82 -0.83 2.83
CA TRP A 77 -6.49 -0.96 2.25
C TRP A 77 -6.09 0.28 1.44
N PHE A 78 -7.02 0.87 0.69
CA PHE A 78 -6.75 2.10 -0.07
C PHE A 78 -6.35 3.27 0.84
N ALA A 79 -7.00 3.41 2.00
CA ALA A 79 -6.63 4.41 3.01
C ALA A 79 -5.24 4.13 3.58
N VAL A 80 -4.98 2.89 4.02
CA VAL A 80 -3.68 2.47 4.56
C VAL A 80 -2.56 2.68 3.53
N LEU A 81 -2.79 2.28 2.28
CA LEU A 81 -1.86 2.46 1.17
C LEU A 81 -1.49 3.93 0.99
N THR A 82 -2.48 4.82 1.06
CA THR A 82 -2.27 6.26 0.93
C THR A 82 -1.35 6.79 2.02
N TYR A 83 -1.61 6.44 3.28
CA TYR A 83 -0.75 6.85 4.40
C TYR A 83 0.67 6.28 4.29
N LEU A 84 0.80 4.99 3.93
CA LEU A 84 2.11 4.36 3.73
C LEU A 84 2.88 4.99 2.58
N PHE A 85 2.21 5.29 1.48
CA PHE A 85 2.80 5.93 0.31
C PHE A 85 3.36 7.31 0.69
N PHE A 86 2.56 8.15 1.35
CA PHE A 86 3.02 9.45 1.82
C PHE A 86 4.18 9.29 2.80
N PHE A 87 4.08 8.39 3.78
CA PHE A 87 5.16 8.16 4.75
C PHE A 87 6.49 7.81 4.07
N ILE A 88 6.48 6.91 3.09
CA ILE A 88 7.68 6.53 2.33
C ILE A 88 8.23 7.73 1.55
N VAL A 89 7.36 8.45 0.82
CA VAL A 89 7.78 9.60 0.02
C VAL A 89 8.35 10.72 0.90
N PHE A 90 7.68 11.05 2.00
CA PHE A 90 8.16 12.04 2.96
C PHE A 90 9.48 11.62 3.60
N SER A 91 9.63 10.36 3.99
CA SER A 91 10.87 9.84 4.55
C SER A 91 12.03 9.93 3.55
N ASP A 92 11.81 9.52 2.29
CA ASP A 92 12.81 9.61 1.23
C ASP A 92 13.22 11.07 0.96
N VAL A 93 12.28 12.02 1.00
CA VAL A 93 12.58 13.46 0.84
C VAL A 93 13.37 14.01 2.03
N LEU A 94 12.96 13.69 3.26
CA LEU A 94 13.65 14.11 4.47
C LEU A 94 15.08 13.57 4.54
N LEU A 95 15.30 12.30 4.17
CA LEU A 95 16.62 11.68 4.08
C LEU A 95 17.53 12.41 3.09
N LYS A 96 17.01 12.77 1.91
CA LYS A 96 17.78 13.52 0.90
C LYS A 96 18.15 14.92 1.40
N LEU A 97 17.22 15.62 2.04
CA LEU A 97 17.48 16.95 2.63
C LEU A 97 18.48 16.88 3.78
N ALA A 98 18.36 15.90 4.67
CA ALA A 98 19.30 15.69 5.76
C ALA A 98 20.70 15.30 5.26
N GLY A 99 20.78 14.55 4.16
CA GLY A 99 22.05 14.27 3.47
C GLY A 99 22.74 15.53 2.97
N LEU A 100 22.00 16.49 2.41
CA LEU A 100 22.54 17.79 1.99
C LEU A 100 23.02 18.65 3.17
N ALA A 101 22.41 18.48 4.36
CA ALA A 101 22.77 19.19 5.58
C ALA A 101 23.86 18.50 6.42
N GLY A 102 24.38 17.34 5.99
CA GLY A 102 25.38 16.57 6.75
C GLY A 102 24.82 15.77 7.93
N MET A 103 23.50 15.70 8.09
CA MET A 103 22.78 15.03 9.21
C MET A 103 22.16 13.68 8.80
N GLY A 104 22.57 13.10 7.67
CA GLY A 104 21.93 11.92 7.09
C GLY A 104 22.03 10.64 7.93
N ALA A 105 23.07 10.50 8.77
CA ALA A 105 23.31 9.29 9.57
C ALA A 105 22.35 9.15 10.76
N ASP A 106 22.10 10.25 11.50
CA ASP A 106 21.23 10.26 12.69
C ASP A 106 19.75 10.11 12.32
N LEU A 107 19.33 10.69 11.19
CA LEU A 107 17.96 10.56 10.73
C LEU A 107 17.66 9.14 10.22
N ARG A 108 18.66 8.49 9.62
CA ARG A 108 18.53 7.13 9.09
C ARG A 108 18.30 6.10 10.19
N SER A 109 19.03 6.18 11.30
CA SER A 109 18.84 5.27 12.44
C SER A 109 17.46 5.44 13.09
N THR A 110 16.97 6.68 13.15
CA THR A 110 15.62 7.00 13.67
C THR A 110 14.51 6.47 12.77
N LEU A 111 14.67 6.61 11.44
CA LEU A 111 13.73 6.07 10.47
C LEU A 111 13.74 4.54 10.44
N GLU A 112 14.91 3.91 10.47
CA GLU A 112 15.05 2.44 10.51
C GLU A 112 14.38 1.84 11.76
N ALA A 113 14.34 2.56 12.89
CA ALA A 113 13.59 2.16 14.07
C ALA A 113 12.06 2.32 13.93
N ALA A 114 11.58 3.25 13.09
CA ALA A 114 10.16 3.51 12.88
C ALA A 114 9.49 2.58 11.85
N VAL A 115 10.23 2.11 10.83
CA VAL A 115 9.74 1.19 9.78
C VAL A 115 9.08 -0.09 10.33
N PRO A 116 9.67 -0.84 11.29
CA PRO A 116 9.02 -2.02 11.84
C PRO A 116 7.71 -1.70 12.56
N GLY A 117 7.58 -0.51 13.16
CA GLY A 117 6.34 -0.04 13.79
C GLY A 117 5.20 0.12 12.78
N CYS A 118 5.48 0.69 11.60
CA CYS A 118 4.49 0.79 10.53
C CYS A 118 4.10 -0.59 9.96
N ALA A 119 5.05 -1.53 9.85
CA ALA A 119 4.78 -2.89 9.39
C ALA A 119 3.90 -3.68 10.39
N ILE A 120 4.11 -3.47 11.70
CA ILE A 120 3.27 -4.04 12.76
C ILE A 120 1.85 -3.47 12.67
N VAL A 121 1.68 -2.16 12.47
CA VAL A 121 0.35 -1.54 12.31
C VAL A 121 -0.41 -2.14 11.13
N VAL A 122 0.26 -2.35 9.99
CA VAL A 122 -0.35 -3.04 8.84
C VAL A 122 -0.75 -4.46 9.22
N ALA A 123 0.13 -5.23 9.88
CA ALA A 123 -0.18 -6.58 10.32
C ALA A 123 -1.37 -6.60 11.28
N THR A 124 -1.42 -5.68 12.25
CA THR A 124 -2.50 -5.61 13.26
C THR A 124 -3.84 -5.24 12.63
N VAL A 125 -3.86 -4.25 11.74
CA VAL A 125 -5.09 -3.84 11.03
C VAL A 125 -5.62 -4.96 10.13
N THR A 126 -4.75 -5.86 9.66
CA THR A 126 -5.16 -7.00 8.81
C THR A 126 -5.55 -8.28 9.56
N THR A 127 -5.32 -8.36 10.87
CA THR A 127 -5.63 -9.53 11.72
C THR A 127 -6.83 -9.35 12.65
N VAL A 128 -7.51 -8.20 12.60
CA VAL A 128 -8.73 -7.90 13.38
C VAL A 128 -9.97 -8.21 12.57
#